data_AF-A0AA37PHC0-F1
#
_entry.id   AF-A0AA37PHC0-F1
#
_cell.length_a   1.000
_cell.length_b   1.000
_cell.length_c   1.000
_cell.angle_alpha   90.00
_cell.angle_beta   90.00
_cell.angle_gamma   90.00
#
_symmetry.space_group_name_H-M   'P 1'
#
loop_
_entity.id
_entity.type
_entity.pdbx_description
1 polymer ?
#
loop_
_entity_poly.entity_id
_entity_poly.type
_entity_poly.pdbx_seq_one_letter_code
_entity_poly.pdbx_strand_id
1 'polypeptide(L)'
;MPSVFVTGTTPAHPKNSIERAASVVFLAFVLSYTSCFQYVSMTAGEAENPRAVLPRTYKSILWRLTAFFVLGSLAVGIVVPSNDSNLQEAYSNSKGGAAGSPYVQSMDILGIPILPHIVNALNLTSAFSARNSTTYCATRTLYGMALEGKAPRFLARCNKAGVPCYSVAVVLCFGGLSFLQVSDSVAVVLNWFSSLVTASQLINFCVIAFTFTRFMKACKAQGISRDSPLYKAPFQPCRLAFSLQSWSSIIVPY
;
A
#
# COMPACT_ATOMS: atom_id res chain seq x y z
N MET A 1 18.25 -23.09 -22.84
CA MET A 1 18.70 -21.74 -22.42
C MET A 1 18.32 -21.56 -20.96
N PRO A 2 19.23 -21.89 -20.02
CA PRO A 2 18.98 -21.83 -18.58
C PRO A 2 19.49 -20.51 -17.97
N SER A 3 19.21 -20.33 -16.67
CA SER A 3 19.78 -19.38 -15.70
C SER A 3 19.09 -18.02 -15.46
N VAL A 4 17.95 -18.05 -14.76
CA VAL A 4 17.57 -16.98 -13.81
C VAL A 4 16.81 -17.59 -12.63
N PHE A 5 17.49 -18.37 -11.79
CA PHE A 5 17.05 -18.66 -10.42
C PHE A 5 18.21 -19.31 -9.67
N VAL A 6 18.46 -18.90 -8.43
CA VAL A 6 19.56 -19.32 -7.54
C VAL A 6 20.89 -18.56 -7.74
N THR A 7 20.98 -17.41 -7.08
CA THR A 7 22.23 -16.87 -6.51
C THR A 7 21.83 -16.42 -5.11
N GLY A 8 22.12 -17.14 -4.03
CA GLY A 8 23.44 -17.48 -3.53
C GLY A 8 23.45 -17.03 -2.08
N THR A 9 23.26 -17.97 -1.16
CA THR A 9 23.48 -17.78 0.29
C THR A 9 24.97 -17.55 0.53
N THR A 10 25.43 -16.31 0.50
CA THR A 10 26.71 -15.94 1.10
C THR A 10 26.57 -15.96 2.63
N PRO A 11 27.55 -16.50 3.38
CA PRO A 11 27.42 -16.68 4.82
C PRO A 11 27.32 -15.31 5.48
N ALA A 12 26.17 -15.03 6.06
CA ALA A 12 25.84 -13.72 6.61
C ALA A 12 26.61 -13.48 7.92
N HIS A 13 27.46 -12.46 7.93
CA HIS A 13 27.85 -11.79 9.17
C HIS A 13 26.55 -11.33 9.90
N PRO A 14 26.42 -11.58 11.22
CA PRO A 14 25.17 -11.36 11.97
C PRO A 14 24.72 -9.90 12.02
N LYS A 15 25.58 -8.93 11.69
CA LYS A 15 25.24 -7.50 11.61
C LYS A 15 24.39 -7.15 10.38
N ASN A 16 24.54 -7.85 9.26
CA ASN A 16 23.90 -7.48 7.99
C ASN A 16 22.42 -7.93 7.92
N SER A 17 22.03 -8.93 8.71
CA SER A 17 20.65 -9.45 8.70
C SER A 17 19.68 -8.48 9.38
N ILE A 18 20.11 -7.86 10.49
CA ILE A 18 19.31 -6.91 11.26
C ILE A 18 19.13 -5.61 10.47
N GLU A 19 20.19 -5.09 9.84
CA GLU A 19 20.11 -3.88 9.02
C GLU A 19 19.21 -4.08 7.78
N ARG A 20 19.27 -5.26 7.15
CA ARG A 20 18.38 -5.61 6.05
C ARG A 20 16.93 -5.75 6.50
N ALA A 21 16.68 -6.43 7.63
CA ALA A 21 15.34 -6.55 8.20
C ALA A 21 14.76 -5.17 8.58
N ALA A 22 15.53 -4.33 9.25
CA ALA A 22 15.15 -2.96 9.59
C ALA A 22 14.85 -2.13 8.33
N SER A 23 15.67 -2.26 7.29
CA SER A 23 15.46 -1.58 6.01
C SER A 23 14.18 -2.05 5.32
N VAL A 24 13.91 -3.35 5.29
CA VAL A 24 12.69 -3.90 4.67
C VAL A 24 11.43 -3.47 5.44
N VAL A 25 11.47 -3.47 6.77
CA VAL A 25 10.37 -2.99 7.61
C VAL A 25 10.14 -1.50 7.42
N PHE A 26 11.22 -0.71 7.36
CA PHE A 26 11.15 0.72 7.07
C PHE A 26 10.55 1.01 5.69
N LEU A 27 10.93 0.22 4.67
CA LEU A 27 10.38 0.33 3.32
C LEU A 27 8.89 -0.03 3.28
N ALA A 28 8.49 -1.14 3.89
CA ALA A 28 7.08 -1.54 3.98
C ALA A 28 6.22 -0.48 4.69
N PHE A 29 6.77 0.12 5.74
CA PHE A 29 6.17 1.26 6.42
C PHE A 29 6.02 2.45 5.47
N VAL A 30 7.09 2.90 4.80
CA VAL A 30 7.03 4.05 3.88
C VAL A 30 6.04 3.83 2.73
N LEU A 31 6.00 2.63 2.14
CA LEU A 31 5.06 2.27 1.07
C LEU A 31 3.60 2.32 1.54
N SER A 32 3.32 1.83 2.75
CA SER A 32 1.98 1.82 3.33
C SER A 32 1.43 3.23 3.55
N TYR A 33 2.25 4.13 4.08
CA TYR A 33 1.87 5.52 4.34
C TYR A 33 1.64 6.28 3.04
N THR A 34 2.53 6.08 2.07
CA THR A 34 2.47 6.77 0.77
C THR A 34 1.18 6.40 0.02
N SER A 35 0.81 5.13 0.04
CA SER A 35 -0.42 4.64 -0.61
C SER A 35 -1.68 5.27 0.02
N CYS A 36 -1.72 5.38 1.34
CA CYS A 36 -2.85 5.99 2.05
C CYS A 36 -3.11 7.44 1.60
N PHE A 37 -2.05 8.23 1.42
CA PHE A 37 -2.18 9.62 1.01
C PHE A 37 -2.68 9.81 -0.43
N GLN A 38 -2.39 8.87 -1.32
CA GLN A 38 -2.87 8.90 -2.70
C GLN A 38 -4.39 8.68 -2.77
N TYR A 39 -4.93 7.76 -1.97
CA TYR A 39 -6.38 7.56 -1.94
C TYR A 39 -7.12 8.78 -1.35
N VAL A 40 -6.55 9.41 -0.32
CA VAL A 40 -7.09 10.64 0.26
C VAL A 40 -7.07 11.79 -0.75
N SER A 41 -6.00 11.92 -1.54
CA SER A 41 -5.91 12.97 -2.57
C SER A 41 -6.91 12.78 -3.70
N MET A 42 -7.29 11.54 -4.04
CA MET A 42 -8.37 11.29 -5.01
C MET A 42 -9.73 11.75 -4.49
N THR A 43 -10.00 11.54 -3.20
CA THR A 43 -11.25 12.01 -2.56
C THR A 43 -11.27 13.52 -2.30
N ALA A 44 -10.12 14.19 -2.42
CA ALA A 44 -10.01 15.62 -2.20
C ALA A 44 -10.87 16.45 -3.16
N GLY A 45 -11.08 15.96 -4.39
CA GLY A 45 -11.88 16.64 -5.41
C GLY A 45 -13.39 16.66 -5.11
N GLU A 46 -13.85 15.81 -4.18
CA GLU A 46 -15.25 15.68 -3.78
C GLU A 46 -15.51 16.22 -2.37
N ALA A 47 -14.46 16.73 -1.70
CA ALA A 47 -14.60 17.31 -0.37
C ALA A 47 -15.24 18.71 -0.45
N GLU A 48 -16.18 19.00 0.46
CA GLU A 48 -16.88 20.28 0.53
C GLU A 48 -15.93 21.47 0.82
N ASN A 49 -14.83 21.21 1.55
CA ASN A 49 -13.80 22.21 1.87
C ASN A 49 -12.38 21.62 1.89
N PRO A 50 -11.79 21.31 0.72
CA PRO A 50 -10.50 20.62 0.64
C PRO A 50 -9.37 21.45 1.28
N ARG A 51 -9.51 22.78 1.22
CA ARG A 51 -8.52 23.74 1.72
C ARG A 51 -8.23 23.62 3.23
N ALA A 52 -9.26 23.41 4.04
CA ALA A 52 -9.12 23.28 5.49
C ALA A 52 -9.06 21.82 5.95
N VAL A 53 -9.78 20.93 5.27
CA VAL A 53 -9.94 19.53 5.67
C VAL A 53 -8.70 18.71 5.35
N LEU A 54 -8.13 18.83 4.15
CA LEU A 54 -6.96 18.03 3.74
C LEU A 54 -5.77 18.12 4.69
N PRO A 55 -5.24 19.30 5.06
CA PRO A 55 -4.06 19.37 5.93
C PRO A 55 -4.31 18.79 7.32
N ARG A 56 -5.55 18.86 7.83
CA ARG A 56 -5.94 18.24 9.11
C ARG A 56 -6.02 16.73 8.98
N THR A 57 -6.62 16.23 7.90
CA THR A 57 -6.76 14.80 7.61
C THR A 57 -5.39 14.14 7.46
N TYR A 58 -4.45 14.73 6.72
CA TYR A 58 -3.10 14.19 6.56
C TYR A 58 -2.36 14.03 7.90
N LYS A 59 -2.43 15.04 8.78
CA LYS A 59 -1.81 14.97 10.12
C LYS A 59 -2.47 13.92 11.01
N SER A 60 -3.79 13.82 10.98
CA SER A 60 -4.56 12.84 11.77
C SER A 60 -4.23 11.41 11.34
N ILE A 61 -4.18 11.15 10.03
CA ILE A 61 -3.83 9.83 9.48
C ILE A 61 -2.41 9.43 9.89
N LEU A 62 -1.45 10.36 9.80
CA LEU A 62 -0.06 10.09 10.21
C LEU A 62 0.03 9.62 11.66
N TRP A 63 -0.53 10.37 12.60
CA TRP A 63 -0.47 10.01 14.02
C TRP A 63 -1.23 8.72 14.31
N ARG A 64 -2.43 8.57 13.75
CA ARG A 64 -3.28 7.40 13.96
C ARG A 64 -2.61 6.12 13.44
N LEU A 65 -2.08 6.16 12.21
CA LEU A 65 -1.40 5.00 11.61
C LEU A 65 -0.13 4.64 12.40
N THR A 66 0.67 5.64 12.79
CA THR A 66 1.90 5.40 13.55
C THR A 66 1.61 4.80 14.92
N ALA A 67 0.60 5.32 15.62
CA ALA A 67 0.18 4.76 16.89
C ALA A 67 -0.26 3.30 16.73
N PHE A 68 -1.09 2.97 15.74
CA PHE A 68 -1.52 1.58 15.50
C PHE A 68 -0.38 0.63 15.14
N PHE A 69 0.57 1.05 14.30
CA PHE A 69 1.72 0.22 13.94
C PHE A 69 2.67 0.00 15.11
N VAL A 70 3.01 1.06 15.85
CA VAL A 70 3.95 0.97 16.98
C VAL A 70 3.32 0.21 18.15
N LEU A 71 2.10 0.56 18.55
CA LEU A 71 1.39 -0.11 19.65
C LEU A 71 1.03 -1.55 19.28
N GLY A 72 0.60 -1.80 18.04
CA GLY A 72 0.28 -3.14 17.56
C GLY A 72 1.49 -4.06 17.52
N SER A 73 2.62 -3.58 16.96
CA SER A 73 3.87 -4.35 16.96
C SER A 73 4.41 -4.58 18.37
N LEU A 74 4.28 -3.60 19.27
CA LEU A 74 4.70 -3.76 20.67
C LEU A 74 3.83 -4.77 21.41
N ALA A 75 2.50 -4.71 21.25
CA ALA A 75 1.58 -5.63 21.88
C ALA A 75 1.81 -7.08 21.43
N VAL A 76 2.00 -7.31 20.13
CA VAL A 76 2.36 -8.63 19.60
C VAL A 76 3.74 -9.06 20.10
N GLY A 77 4.72 -8.16 20.09
CA GLY A 77 6.09 -8.46 20.54
C GLY A 77 6.22 -8.80 22.03
N ILE A 78 5.30 -8.32 22.89
CA ILE A 78 5.28 -8.65 24.32
C ILE A 78 4.61 -10.01 24.57
N VAL A 79 3.55 -10.33 23.81
CA VAL A 79 2.75 -11.55 24.02
C VAL A 79 3.43 -12.78 23.40
N VAL A 80 4.14 -12.59 22.29
CA VAL A 80 4.68 -13.69 21.50
C VAL A 80 6.16 -13.91 21.82
N PRO A 81 6.53 -15.03 22.46
CA PRO A 81 7.94 -15.36 22.65
C PRO A 81 8.60 -15.65 21.30
N SER A 82 9.79 -15.10 21.07
CA SER A 82 10.57 -15.23 19.83
C SER A 82 10.94 -16.67 19.45
N ASN A 83 10.65 -17.64 20.33
CA ASN A 83 11.12 -19.03 20.26
C ASN A 83 9.99 -20.04 20.00
N ASP A 84 8.77 -19.59 19.67
CA ASP A 84 7.64 -20.49 19.43
C ASP A 84 7.77 -21.24 18.10
N SER A 85 7.69 -22.57 18.16
CA SER A 85 7.83 -23.46 16.99
C SER A 85 6.71 -23.27 15.96
N ASN A 86 5.50 -22.91 16.40
CA ASN A 86 4.36 -22.62 15.53
C ASN A 86 4.57 -21.39 14.63
N LEU A 87 5.30 -20.37 15.11
CA LEU A 87 5.65 -19.20 14.28
C LEU A 87 6.74 -19.55 13.28
N GLN A 88 7.75 -20.30 13.70
CA GLN A 88 8.80 -20.77 12.79
C GLN A 88 8.22 -21.68 11.70
N GLU A 89 7.25 -22.54 12.01
CA GLU A 89 6.52 -23.34 11.02
C GLU A 89 5.62 -22.50 10.11
N ALA A 90 4.97 -21.45 10.61
CA ALA A 90 4.18 -20.53 9.80
C ALA A 90 5.04 -19.72 8.81
N TYR A 91 6.21 -19.25 9.25
CA TYR A 91 7.18 -18.54 8.42
C TYR A 91 7.92 -19.48 7.45
N SER A 92 8.29 -20.69 7.87
CA SER A 92 9.04 -21.64 7.03
C SER A 92 8.16 -22.36 6.00
N ASN A 93 6.91 -22.70 6.34
CA ASN A 93 6.02 -23.42 5.41
C ASN A 93 5.22 -22.51 4.49
N SER A 94 5.40 -21.18 4.53
CA SER A 94 4.69 -20.22 3.67
C SER A 94 3.19 -20.53 3.56
N LYS A 95 2.54 -20.90 4.67
CA LYS A 95 1.10 -21.18 4.69
C LYS A 95 0.37 -19.84 4.55
N GLY A 96 0.22 -19.40 3.30
CA GLY A 96 -0.50 -18.19 2.94
C GLY A 96 -1.96 -18.30 3.37
N GLY A 97 -2.31 -17.65 4.48
CA GLY A 97 -3.66 -17.63 5.01
C GLY A 97 -3.79 -16.77 6.26
N ALA A 98 -5.00 -16.29 6.54
CA ALA A 98 -5.31 -15.48 7.72
C ALA A 98 -4.96 -16.17 9.06
N ALA A 99 -4.80 -17.50 9.04
CA ALA A 99 -4.36 -18.31 10.18
C ALA A 99 -2.88 -18.13 10.55
N GLY A 100 -2.03 -17.59 9.66
CA GLY A 100 -0.63 -17.28 9.94
C GLY A 100 -0.39 -15.86 10.46
N SER A 101 -1.45 -15.08 10.72
CA SER A 101 -1.31 -13.71 11.23
C SER A 101 -0.79 -13.75 12.67
N PRO A 102 0.30 -13.02 13.00
CA PRO A 102 0.87 -13.03 14.35
C PRO A 102 -0.11 -12.50 15.42
N TYR A 103 -1.12 -11.72 15.01
CA TYR A 103 -2.21 -11.28 15.88
C TYR A 103 -3.23 -12.36 16.21
N VAL A 104 -3.44 -13.32 15.31
CA VAL A 104 -4.34 -14.46 15.56
C VAL A 104 -3.59 -15.52 16.37
N GLN A 105 -2.31 -15.75 16.04
CA GLN A 105 -1.45 -16.67 16.77
C GLN A 105 -1.24 -16.25 18.24
N SER A 106 -1.10 -14.95 18.52
CA SER A 106 -0.96 -14.46 19.90
C SER A 106 -2.19 -14.72 20.77
N MET A 107 -3.39 -14.78 20.17
CA MET A 107 -4.64 -15.07 20.87
C MET A 107 -4.86 -16.56 21.10
N ASP A 108 -4.32 -17.39 20.22
CA ASP A 108 -4.28 -18.84 20.37
C ASP A 108 -3.36 -19.25 21.53
N ILE A 109 -2.17 -18.61 21.62
CA ILE A 109 -1.23 -18.78 22.75
C ILE A 109 -1.85 -18.32 24.08
N LEU A 110 -2.73 -17.31 24.06
CA LEU A 110 -3.45 -16.84 25.25
C LEU A 110 -4.49 -17.86 25.78
N GLY A 111 -4.81 -18.92 25.04
CA GLY A 111 -5.67 -20.01 25.48
C GLY A 111 -7.18 -19.69 25.56
N ILE A 112 -7.65 -18.61 24.91
CA ILE A 112 -9.06 -18.22 24.91
C ILE A 112 -9.74 -18.70 23.60
N PRO A 113 -10.57 -19.75 23.62
CA PRO A 113 -11.01 -20.45 22.40
C PRO A 113 -11.93 -19.63 21.48
N ILE A 114 -12.64 -18.62 22.00
CA ILE A 114 -13.58 -17.81 21.19
C ILE A 114 -12.88 -16.62 20.53
N LEU A 115 -11.77 -16.16 21.10
CA LEU A 115 -11.09 -14.92 20.69
C LEU A 115 -10.53 -14.98 19.26
N PRO A 116 -9.90 -16.08 18.79
CA PRO A 116 -9.41 -16.21 17.42
C PRO A 116 -10.52 -16.06 16.36
N HIS A 117 -11.72 -16.59 16.63
CA HIS A 117 -12.84 -16.51 15.69
C HIS A 117 -13.36 -15.07 15.54
N ILE A 118 -13.46 -14.31 16.63
CA ILE A 118 -13.86 -12.91 16.61
C ILE A 118 -12.84 -12.08 15.81
N VAL A 119 -11.55 -12.30 16.04
CA VAL A 119 -10.50 -11.53 15.37
C VAL A 119 -10.37 -11.90 13.90
N ASN A 120 -10.57 -13.16 13.52
CA ASN A 120 -10.64 -13.54 12.12
C ASN A 120 -11.86 -12.88 11.43
N ALA A 121 -13.03 -12.85 12.07
CA ALA A 121 -14.22 -12.15 11.54
C ALA A 121 -13.99 -10.63 11.40
N LEU A 122 -13.32 -10.00 12.37
CA LEU A 122 -12.96 -8.59 12.33
C LEU A 122 -11.94 -8.30 11.22
N ASN A 123 -10.97 -9.19 11.02
CA ASN A 123 -9.99 -9.08 9.94
C ASN A 123 -10.64 -9.20 8.56
N LEU A 124 -11.57 -10.15 8.38
CA LEU A 124 -12.36 -10.28 7.15
C LEU A 124 -13.21 -9.03 6.88
N THR A 125 -13.84 -8.48 7.91
CA THR A 125 -14.65 -7.26 7.81
C THR A 125 -13.78 -6.05 7.43
N SER A 126 -12.60 -5.94 8.04
CA SER A 126 -11.62 -4.88 7.75
C SER A 126 -11.09 -4.99 6.33
N ALA A 127 -10.73 -6.19 5.88
CA ALA A 127 -10.28 -6.46 4.53
C ALA A 127 -11.39 -6.19 3.49
N PHE A 128 -12.65 -6.50 3.81
CA PHE A 128 -13.79 -6.16 2.96
C PHE A 128 -13.97 -4.64 2.83
N SER A 129 -13.91 -3.91 3.94
CA SER A 129 -14.00 -2.45 3.95
C SER A 129 -12.89 -1.79 3.12
N ALA A 130 -11.63 -2.23 3.29
CA ALA A 130 -10.50 -1.72 2.52
C ALA A 130 -10.66 -1.98 1.01
N ARG A 131 -11.15 -3.16 0.62
CA ARG A 131 -11.42 -3.51 -0.78
C ARG A 131 -12.47 -2.59 -1.42
N ASN A 132 -13.50 -2.18 -0.68
CA ASN A 132 -14.52 -1.26 -1.20
C ASN A 132 -13.91 0.12 -1.54
N SER A 133 -13.06 0.67 -0.68
CA SER A 133 -12.39 1.96 -0.93
C SER A 133 -11.42 1.88 -2.12
N THR A 134 -10.66 0.79 -2.26
CA THR A 134 -9.75 0.63 -3.41
C THR A 134 -10.51 0.44 -4.72
N THR A 135 -11.62 -0.30 -4.70
CA THR A 135 -12.50 -0.49 -5.87
C THR A 135 -13.12 0.84 -6.31
N TYR A 136 -13.53 1.66 -5.35
CA TYR A 136 -14.01 3.02 -5.59
C TYR A 136 -12.95 3.87 -6.31
N CYS A 137 -11.73 3.90 -5.77
CA CYS A 137 -10.63 4.66 -6.36
C CYS A 137 -10.31 4.16 -7.78
N ALA A 138 -10.14 2.86 -7.97
CA ALA A 138 -9.85 2.26 -9.28
C ALA A 138 -10.90 2.61 -10.33
N THR A 139 -12.18 2.56 -9.95
CA THR A 139 -13.30 2.92 -10.83
C THR A 139 -13.23 4.38 -11.27
N ARG A 140 -12.93 5.30 -10.34
CA ARG A 140 -12.83 6.75 -10.64
C ARG A 140 -11.63 7.07 -11.51
N THR A 141 -10.49 6.43 -11.29
CA THR A 141 -9.31 6.57 -12.16
C THR A 141 -9.61 6.08 -13.58
N LEU A 142 -10.26 4.91 -13.71
CA LEU A 142 -10.62 4.34 -15.01
C LEU A 142 -11.63 5.23 -15.76
N TYR A 143 -12.61 5.77 -15.04
CA TYR A 143 -13.58 6.72 -15.58
C TYR A 143 -12.92 8.03 -16.04
N GLY A 144 -11.99 8.59 -15.26
CA GLY A 144 -11.22 9.78 -15.65
C GLY A 144 -10.42 9.57 -16.94
N MET A 145 -9.73 8.42 -17.06
CA MET A 145 -9.02 8.06 -18.29
C MET A 145 -9.94 7.87 -19.49
N ALA A 146 -11.17 7.38 -19.28
CA ALA A 146 -12.17 7.24 -20.33
C ALA A 146 -12.69 8.60 -20.83
N LEU A 147 -12.84 9.58 -19.94
CA LEU A 147 -13.23 10.95 -20.30
C LEU A 147 -12.15 11.68 -21.11
N GLU A 148 -10.88 11.46 -20.77
CA GLU A 148 -9.73 12.02 -21.51
C GLU A 148 -9.47 11.32 -22.86
N GLY A 149 -10.27 10.31 -23.22
CA GLY A 149 -10.11 9.54 -24.45
C GLY A 149 -8.91 8.58 -24.47
N LYS A 150 -8.29 8.34 -23.31
CA LYS A 150 -7.17 7.40 -23.12
C LYS A 150 -7.64 5.96 -22.92
N ALA A 151 -8.89 5.77 -22.48
CA ALA A 151 -9.55 4.48 -22.32
C ALA A 151 -10.76 4.37 -23.27
N PRO A 152 -11.25 3.16 -23.59
CA PRO A 152 -12.33 2.99 -24.54
C PRO A 152 -13.62 3.66 -24.05
N ARG A 153 -14.28 4.41 -24.95
CA ARG A 153 -15.41 5.31 -24.64
C ARG A 153 -16.59 4.64 -23.94
N PHE A 154 -16.76 3.32 -24.06
CA PHE A 154 -17.83 2.60 -23.37
C PHE A 154 -17.70 2.67 -21.84
N LEU A 155 -16.50 2.87 -21.30
CA LEU A 155 -16.22 2.98 -19.86
C LEU A 155 -16.65 4.33 -19.26
N ALA A 156 -16.87 5.34 -20.10
CA ALA A 156 -17.36 6.66 -19.69
C ALA A 156 -18.89 6.70 -19.50
N ARG A 157 -19.61 5.59 -19.75
CA ARG A 157 -21.07 5.57 -19.64
C ARG A 157 -21.49 5.40 -18.17
N CYS A 158 -22.19 6.40 -17.64
CA CYS A 158 -22.73 6.41 -16.29
C CYS A 158 -24.21 6.01 -16.24
N ASN A 159 -24.63 5.40 -15.12
CA ASN A 159 -26.04 5.19 -14.78
C ASN A 159 -26.70 6.51 -14.31
N LYS A 160 -28.04 6.52 -14.16
CA LYS A 160 -28.83 7.67 -13.67
C LYS A 160 -28.37 8.22 -12.31
N ALA A 161 -27.73 7.39 -11.49
CA ALA A 161 -27.15 7.77 -10.20
C ALA A 161 -25.70 8.30 -10.29
N GLY A 162 -25.15 8.51 -11.49
CA GLY A 162 -23.78 9.00 -11.70
C GLY A 162 -22.67 7.94 -11.53
N VAL A 163 -23.04 6.67 -11.33
CA VAL A 163 -22.08 5.57 -11.14
C VAL A 163 -21.69 4.95 -12.50
N PRO A 164 -20.38 4.85 -12.84
CA PRO A 164 -19.92 4.21 -14.07
C PRO A 164 -19.92 2.67 -13.95
N CYS A 165 -21.08 2.05 -14.17
CA CYS A 165 -21.29 0.60 -13.98
C CYS A 165 -20.33 -0.28 -14.81
N TYR A 166 -19.99 0.12 -16.04
CA TYR A 166 -19.06 -0.63 -16.88
C TYR A 166 -17.63 -0.64 -16.33
N SER A 167 -17.18 0.49 -15.79
CA SER A 167 -15.87 0.60 -15.13
C SER A 167 -15.81 -0.24 -13.86
N VAL A 168 -16.89 -0.26 -13.08
CA VAL A 168 -17.00 -1.15 -11.90
C VAL A 168 -16.92 -2.62 -12.32
N ALA A 169 -17.67 -3.02 -13.35
CA ALA A 169 -17.65 -4.40 -13.83
C ALA A 169 -16.24 -4.84 -14.28
N VAL A 170 -15.51 -3.99 -15.01
CA VAL A 170 -14.13 -4.28 -15.41
C VAL A 170 -13.22 -4.44 -14.19
N VAL A 171 -13.30 -3.55 -13.21
CA VAL A 171 -12.49 -3.64 -11.98
C VAL A 171 -12.83 -4.91 -11.18
N LEU A 172 -14.10 -5.31 -11.13
CA LEU A 172 -14.53 -6.55 -10.48
C LEU A 172 -14.06 -7.81 -11.23
N CYS A 173 -14.04 -7.78 -12.57
CA CYS A 173 -13.47 -8.85 -13.38
C CYS A 173 -11.98 -9.07 -13.06
N PHE A 174 -11.21 -8.00 -12.79
CA PHE A 174 -9.84 -8.14 -12.32
C PHE A 174 -9.74 -8.82 -10.95
N GLY A 175 -10.74 -8.64 -10.07
CA GLY A 175 -10.86 -9.40 -8.83
C GLY A 175 -11.03 -10.91 -9.07
N GLY A 176 -11.60 -11.31 -10.22
CA GLY A 176 -11.69 -12.71 -10.66
C GLY A 176 -10.34 -13.37 -10.90
N LEU A 177 -9.26 -12.61 -11.11
CA LEU A 177 -7.91 -13.21 -11.17
C LEU A 177 -7.48 -13.85 -9.85
N SER A 178 -8.14 -13.54 -8.72
CA SER A 178 -7.89 -14.24 -7.45
C SER A 178 -8.17 -15.75 -7.54
N PHE A 179 -9.00 -16.22 -8.48
CA PHE A 179 -9.25 -17.65 -8.70
C PHE A 179 -8.02 -18.42 -9.22
N LEU A 180 -6.96 -17.75 -9.69
CA LEU A 180 -5.69 -18.40 -10.03
C LEU A 180 -5.06 -19.16 -8.85
N GLN A 181 -5.38 -18.74 -7.61
CA GLN A 181 -4.94 -19.43 -6.38
C GLN A 181 -5.53 -20.85 -6.21
N VAL A 182 -6.51 -21.24 -7.05
CA VAL A 182 -7.11 -22.58 -7.03
C VAL A 182 -6.23 -23.59 -7.76
N SER A 183 -5.45 -23.14 -8.75
CA SER A 183 -4.58 -24.01 -9.56
C SER A 183 -3.16 -24.12 -9.00
N ASP A 184 -2.62 -23.01 -8.48
CA ASP A 184 -1.28 -22.95 -7.87
C ASP A 184 -1.37 -22.77 -6.34
N SER A 185 -0.26 -23.02 -5.64
CA SER A 185 -0.17 -22.71 -4.21
C SER A 185 -0.47 -21.23 -3.95
N VAL A 186 -1.35 -20.95 -2.99
CA VAL A 186 -1.79 -19.60 -2.58
C VAL A 186 -0.60 -18.66 -2.35
N ALA A 187 0.49 -19.17 -1.77
CA ALA A 187 1.69 -18.38 -1.49
C ALA A 187 2.38 -17.85 -2.75
N VAL A 188 2.43 -18.65 -3.82
CA VAL A 188 3.10 -18.29 -5.08
C VAL A 188 2.31 -17.19 -5.79
N VAL A 189 0.98 -17.36 -5.88
CA VAL A 189 0.09 -16.41 -6.54
C VAL A 189 0.06 -15.07 -5.77
N LEU A 190 0.00 -15.12 -4.44
CA LEU A 190 0.08 -13.92 -3.61
C LEU A 190 1.43 -13.20 -3.79
N ASN A 191 2.53 -13.92 -3.95
CA ASN A 191 3.84 -13.33 -4.18
C ASN A 191 3.89 -12.59 -5.53
N TRP A 192 3.33 -13.17 -6.60
CA TRP A 192 3.23 -12.51 -7.91
C TRP A 192 2.42 -11.22 -7.82
N PHE A 193 1.24 -11.26 -7.21
CA PHE A 193 0.40 -10.07 -7.04
C PHE A 193 1.08 -9.01 -6.16
N SER A 194 1.71 -9.42 -5.05
CA SER A 194 2.43 -8.50 -4.17
C SER A 194 3.59 -7.81 -4.89
N SER A 195 4.34 -8.54 -5.71
CA SER A 195 5.44 -7.99 -6.50
C SER A 195 4.93 -7.02 -7.57
N LEU A 196 3.86 -7.38 -8.27
CA LEU A 196 3.23 -6.52 -9.29
C LEU A 196 2.67 -5.23 -8.69
N VAL A 197 1.97 -5.32 -7.55
CA VAL A 197 1.43 -4.15 -6.84
C VAL A 197 2.56 -3.25 -6.34
N THR A 198 3.63 -3.83 -5.79
CA THR A 198 4.80 -3.07 -5.31
C THR A 198 5.48 -2.33 -6.47
N ALA A 199 5.71 -2.99 -7.61
CA ALA A 199 6.27 -2.36 -8.80
C ALA A 199 5.36 -1.25 -9.35
N SER A 200 4.05 -1.48 -9.40
CA SER A 200 3.07 -0.48 -9.85
C SER A 200 3.07 0.76 -8.95
N GLN A 201 3.17 0.56 -7.63
CA GLN A 201 3.21 1.64 -6.65
C GLN A 201 4.49 2.46 -6.75
N LEU A 202 5.62 1.81 -7.04
CA LEU A 202 6.91 2.44 -7.29
C LEU A 202 6.85 3.36 -8.50
N ILE A 203 6.32 2.86 -9.62
CA ILE A 203 6.12 3.64 -10.85
C ILE A 203 5.19 4.84 -10.58
N ASN A 204 4.07 4.62 -9.89
CA ASN A 204 3.13 5.68 -9.56
C ASN A 204 3.81 6.82 -8.77
N PHE A 205 4.64 6.46 -7.80
CA PHE A 205 5.40 7.44 -7.02
C PHE A 205 6.41 8.22 -7.87
N CYS A 206 7.15 7.55 -8.75
CA CYS A 206 8.07 8.23 -9.67
C CYS A 206 7.33 9.26 -10.54
N VAL A 207 6.14 8.92 -11.05
CA VAL A 207 5.31 9.83 -11.86
C VAL A 207 4.82 11.03 -11.04
N ILE A 208 4.36 10.80 -9.80
CA ILE A 208 3.93 11.89 -8.91
C ILE A 208 5.09 12.85 -8.63
N ALA A 209 6.26 12.33 -8.26
CA ALA A 209 7.42 13.15 -7.93
C ALA A 209 7.96 13.93 -9.15
N PHE A 210 7.96 13.31 -10.33
CA PHE A 210 8.31 13.98 -11.58
C PHE A 210 7.32 15.10 -11.92
N THR A 211 6.01 14.82 -11.86
CA THR A 211 4.94 15.79 -12.13
C THR A 211 5.01 16.96 -11.16
N PHE A 212 5.25 16.70 -9.88
CA PHE A 212 5.41 17.74 -8.87
C PHE A 212 6.62 18.64 -9.16
N THR A 213 7.74 18.08 -9.61
CA THR A 213 8.92 18.88 -10.00
C THR A 213 8.62 19.80 -11.18
N ARG A 214 7.84 19.32 -12.17
CA ARG A 214 7.41 20.12 -13.31
C ARG A 214 6.39 21.19 -12.92
N PHE A 215 5.46 20.86 -12.03
CA PHE A 215 4.52 21.82 -11.45
C PHE A 215 5.26 22.97 -10.75
N MET A 216 6.27 22.67 -9.93
CA MET A 216 7.09 23.70 -9.27
C MET A 216 7.83 24.60 -10.26
N LYS A 217 8.33 24.05 -11.38
CA LYS A 217 8.94 24.83 -12.46
C LYS A 217 7.91 25.70 -13.18
N ALA A 218 6.70 25.19 -13.42
CA ALA A 218 5.61 25.94 -14.04
C ALA A 218 5.13 27.10 -13.17
N CYS A 219 4.95 26.89 -11.86
CA CYS A 219 4.61 27.97 -10.92
C CYS A 219 5.66 29.09 -10.91
N LYS A 220 6.95 28.73 -10.98
CA LYS A 220 8.04 29.72 -11.08
C LYS A 220 7.98 30.50 -12.39
N ALA A 221 7.65 29.85 -13.50
CA ALA A 221 7.50 30.51 -14.81
C ALA A 221 6.26 31.43 -14.89
N GLN A 222 5.19 31.08 -14.19
CA GLN A 222 3.94 31.86 -14.14
C GLN A 222 3.93 32.95 -13.06
N GLY A 223 5.04 33.15 -12.33
CA GLY A 223 5.14 34.16 -11.27
C GLY A 223 4.25 33.88 -10.05
N ILE A 224 3.71 32.68 -9.93
CA ILE A 224 2.88 32.28 -8.79
C ILE A 224 3.78 32.09 -7.57
N SER A 225 3.59 32.93 -6.55
CA SER A 225 4.32 32.84 -5.28
C SER A 225 4.26 31.43 -4.70
N ARG A 226 5.39 30.96 -4.17
CA ARG A 226 5.54 29.67 -3.49
C ARG A 226 4.68 29.53 -2.22
N ASP A 227 4.04 30.62 -1.78
CA ASP A 227 3.14 30.65 -0.63
C ASP A 227 1.64 30.60 -1.03
N SER A 228 1.33 30.51 -2.33
CA SER A 228 -0.04 30.25 -2.80
C SER A 228 -0.60 28.85 -2.51
N PRO A 229 0.19 27.75 -2.41
CA PRO A 229 -0.33 26.45 -2.02
C PRO A 229 -0.65 26.41 -0.52
N LEU A 230 -1.82 25.88 -0.16
CA LEU A 230 -2.31 25.83 1.23
C LEU A 230 -1.44 25.02 2.21
N TYR A 231 -0.52 24.19 1.72
CA TYR A 231 0.39 23.42 2.55
C TYR A 231 1.81 23.48 2.01
N LYS A 232 2.70 24.07 2.81
CA LYS A 232 4.15 24.07 2.59
C LYS A 232 4.75 23.01 3.49
N ALA A 233 5.23 21.92 2.90
CA ALA A 233 6.00 20.96 3.68
C ALA A 233 7.33 21.65 4.06
N PRO A 234 7.69 21.84 5.36
CA PRO A 234 8.93 22.50 5.83
C PRO A 234 10.13 22.52 4.83
N PHE A 235 11.14 21.66 4.83
CA PHE A 235 12.31 21.71 3.93
C PHE A 235 12.10 21.37 2.42
N GLN A 236 11.20 22.05 1.69
CA GLN A 236 11.11 21.96 0.21
C GLN A 236 12.08 22.96 -0.46
N PRO A 237 13.03 22.53 -1.31
CA PRO A 237 12.97 21.35 -2.19
C PRO A 237 13.81 20.12 -1.77
N CYS A 238 14.63 20.21 -0.72
CA CYS A 238 15.57 19.14 -0.34
C CYS A 238 14.88 17.80 -0.01
N ARG A 239 13.69 17.81 0.58
CA ARG A 239 12.93 16.57 0.85
C ARG A 239 12.41 15.87 -0.39
N LEU A 240 12.16 16.59 -1.48
CA LEU A 240 11.71 15.98 -2.74
C LEU A 240 12.87 15.28 -3.45
N ALA A 241 14.06 15.89 -3.40
CA ALA A 241 15.30 15.28 -3.90
C ALA A 241 15.69 14.07 -3.04
N PHE A 242 15.58 14.16 -1.71
CA PHE A 242 15.82 13.03 -0.81
C PHE A 242 14.84 11.88 -1.04
N SER A 243 13.55 12.16 -1.27
CA SER A 243 12.59 11.12 -1.65
C SER A 243 12.85 10.56 -3.05
N LEU A 244 13.34 11.32 -4.01
CA LEU A 244 13.69 10.74 -5.31
C LEU A 244 14.94 9.84 -5.20
N GLN A 245 15.91 10.23 -4.36
CA GLN A 245 17.14 9.47 -4.12
C GLN A 245 16.91 8.20 -3.31
N SER A 246 16.07 8.24 -2.27
CA SER A 246 15.77 7.04 -1.49
C SER A 246 15.01 6.02 -2.33
N TRP A 247 14.21 6.46 -3.31
CA TRP A 247 13.46 5.57 -4.19
C TRP A 247 14.24 5.10 -5.41
N SER A 248 15.22 5.86 -5.91
CA SER A 248 16.16 5.34 -6.91
C SER A 248 17.05 4.24 -6.34
N SER A 249 17.48 4.36 -5.08
CA SER A 249 18.19 3.29 -4.36
C SER A 249 17.34 2.04 -4.13
N ILE A 250 16.01 2.15 -4.16
CA ILE A 250 15.07 1.02 -4.08
C ILE A 250 14.98 0.31 -5.43
N ILE A 251 15.07 1.00 -6.57
CA ILE A 251 14.97 0.39 -7.91
C ILE A 251 16.23 -0.41 -8.28
N VAL A 252 17.39 -0.05 -7.72
CA VAL A 252 18.71 -0.57 -8.11
C VAL A 252 19.11 -1.95 -7.54
N PRO A 253 18.48 -2.57 -6.50
CA PRO A 253 18.87 -3.89 -6.02
C PRO A 253 17.90 -5.03 -6.42
N TYR A 254 17.13 -4.90 -7.50
CA TYR A 254 16.34 -6.01 -8.08
C TYR A 254 16.78 -6.32 -9.51
#